data_AF-A0A1I6LM29-F1
#
_entry.id   AF-A0A1I6LM29-F1
#
_cell.length_a   1.000
_cell.length_b   1.000
_cell.length_c   1.000
_cell.angle_alpha   90.00
_cell.angle_beta   90.00
_cell.angle_gamma   90.00
#
_symmetry.space_group_name_H-M   'P 1'
#
loop_
_entity.id
_entity.type
_entity.pdbx_description
1 polymer ?
#
loop_
_entity_poly.entity_id
_entity_poly.type
_entity_poly.pdbx_seq_one_letter_code
_entity_poly.pdbx_strand_id
1 'polypeptide(L)'
;MFQGLTGWHFLIILAVILLLFGAAKLPALAKSMGQSARVFKGEMKAMKEEETTDGKTESVAEPASEGSVTQTTADASRAADTKS
;
A
#
# COMPACT_ATOMS: atom_id res chain seq x y z
N MET A 1 -19.69 30.29 -12.38
CA MET A 1 -18.73 30.38 -13.49
C MET A 1 -17.61 29.35 -13.36
N PHE A 2 -17.92 28.05 -13.19
CA PHE A 2 -16.92 26.99 -12.93
C PHE A 2 -17.12 25.71 -13.75
N GLN A 3 -17.94 25.76 -14.82
CA GLN A 3 -18.21 24.59 -15.66
C GLN A 3 -17.12 24.29 -16.71
N GLY A 4 -15.99 25.02 -16.68
CA GLY A 4 -14.87 24.88 -17.62
C GLY A 4 -13.70 24.01 -17.12
N LEU A 5 -13.71 23.56 -15.85
CA LEU A 5 -12.72 22.59 -15.34
C LEU A 5 -13.14 21.18 -15.80
N THR A 6 -13.14 21.04 -17.11
CA THR A 6 -13.34 19.81 -17.85
C THR A 6 -12.43 18.75 -17.23
N GLY A 7 -13.02 17.70 -16.65
CA GLY A 7 -12.30 16.51 -16.17
C GLY A 7 -11.37 15.92 -17.25
N TRP A 8 -11.54 16.33 -18.50
CA TRP A 8 -10.61 16.11 -19.60
C TRP A 8 -9.17 16.60 -19.35
N HIS A 9 -8.98 17.73 -18.64
CA HIS A 9 -7.63 18.19 -18.28
C HIS A 9 -6.92 17.21 -17.35
N PHE A 10 -7.64 16.61 -16.40
CA PHE A 10 -7.07 15.59 -15.52
C PHE A 10 -6.63 14.35 -16.30
N LEU A 11 -7.38 13.93 -17.33
CA LEU A 11 -6.97 12.82 -18.19
C LEU A 11 -5.70 13.14 -18.97
N ILE A 12 -5.55 14.38 -19.47
CA ILE A 12 -4.33 14.81 -20.17
C ILE A 12 -3.13 14.81 -19.22
N ILE A 13 -3.28 15.37 -18.02
CA ILE A 13 -2.20 15.38 -17.01
C ILE A 13 -1.82 13.95 -16.63
N LEU A 14 -2.81 13.10 -16.38
CA LEU A 14 -2.59 11.68 -16.08
C LEU A 14 -1.84 10.99 -17.23
N ALA A 15 -2.23 11.24 -18.49
CA ALA A 15 -1.55 10.68 -19.65
C ALA A 15 -0.07 11.12 -19.73
N VAL A 16 0.24 12.40 -19.46
CA VAL A 16 1.62 12.90 -19.42
C VAL A 16 2.43 12.20 -18.31
N ILE A 17 1.86 12.08 -17.10
CA ILE A 17 2.54 11.40 -15.99
C ILE A 17 2.77 9.91 -16.32
N LEU A 18 1.79 9.22 -16.94
CA LEU A 18 1.98 7.84 -17.39
C LEU A 18 3.06 7.73 -18.46
N LEU A 19 3.23 8.73 -19.33
CA LEU A 19 4.28 8.74 -20.35
C LEU A 19 5.68 8.90 -19.72
N LEU A 20 5.82 9.76 -18.70
CA LEU A 20 7.09 10.01 -18.03
C LEU A 20 7.48 8.89 -17.05
N PHE A 21 6.52 8.43 -16.25
CA PHE A 21 6.76 7.46 -15.17
C PHE A 21 6.48 6.02 -15.60
N GLY A 22 5.63 5.80 -16.60
CA GLY A 22 5.18 4.49 -17.05
C GLY A 22 3.97 3.96 -16.27
N ALA A 23 3.13 3.16 -16.94
CA ALA A 23 1.90 2.60 -16.38
C ALA A 23 2.11 1.70 -15.14
N ALA A 24 3.30 1.08 -14.99
CA ALA A 24 3.61 0.21 -13.86
C ALA A 24 4.11 0.97 -12.61
N LYS A 25 4.68 2.18 -12.76
CA LYS A 25 5.33 2.90 -11.65
C LYS A 25 4.36 3.71 -10.82
N LEU A 26 3.33 4.31 -11.42
CA LEU A 26 2.26 4.98 -10.68
C LEU A 26 1.53 4.07 -9.68
N PRO A 27 1.02 2.88 -10.06
CA PRO A 27 0.35 2.00 -9.11
C PRO A 27 1.31 1.44 -8.06
N ALA A 28 2.57 1.18 -8.42
CA ALA A 28 3.58 0.72 -7.46
C ALA A 28 3.86 1.77 -6.37
N LEU A 29 4.07 3.03 -6.76
CA LEU A 29 4.29 4.14 -5.82
C LEU A 29 3.03 4.45 -5.00
N ALA A 30 1.86 4.41 -5.62
CA ALA A 30 0.59 4.58 -4.90
C ALA A 30 0.37 3.46 -3.87
N LYS A 31 0.74 2.22 -4.19
CA LYS A 31 0.59 1.08 -3.28
C LYS A 31 1.52 1.21 -2.06
N SER A 32 2.80 1.57 -2.26
CA SER A 32 3.73 1.77 -1.12
C SER A 32 3.35 2.98 -0.27
N MET A 33 3.00 4.11 -0.91
CA MET A 33 2.59 5.32 -0.20
C MET A 33 1.24 5.13 0.53
N GLY A 34 0.32 4.36 -0.07
CA GLY A 34 -0.97 4.01 0.53
C GLY A 34 -0.84 3.13 1.76
N GLN A 35 0.14 2.22 1.79
CA GLN A 35 0.43 1.42 2.98
C GLN A 35 0.92 2.30 4.14
N SER A 36 1.89 3.20 3.90
CA SER A 36 2.36 4.14 4.92
C SER A 36 1.26 5.09 5.40
N ALA A 37 0.44 5.60 4.47
CA ALA A 37 -0.68 6.48 4.81
C ALA A 37 -1.77 5.76 5.62
N ARG A 38 -2.01 4.46 5.38
CA ARG A 38 -2.98 3.66 6.15
C ARG A 38 -2.52 3.47 7.59
N VAL A 39 -1.24 3.16 7.80
CA VAL A 39 -0.66 3.03 9.15
C VAL A 39 -0.78 4.35 9.89
N PHE A 40 -0.31 5.44 9.26
CA PHE A 40 -0.40 6.79 9.85
C PHE A 40 -1.84 7.22 10.14
N LYS A 41 -2.80 6.93 9.23
CA LYS A 41 -4.22 7.20 9.45
C LYS A 41 -4.79 6.39 10.62
N GLY A 42 -4.37 5.13 10.78
CA GLY A 42 -4.78 4.27 11.88
C GLY A 42 -4.30 4.80 13.23
N GLU A 43 -3.03 5.15 13.34
CA GLU A 43 -2.44 5.75 14.54
C GLU A 43 -3.05 7.12 14.86
N MET A 44 -3.24 7.97 13.84
CA MET A 44 -3.90 9.28 14.00
C MET A 44 -5.36 9.14 14.43
N LYS A 45 -6.06 8.09 13.96
CA LYS A 45 -7.44 7.83 14.36
C LYS A 45 -7.49 7.35 15.81
N ALA A 46 -6.61 6.44 16.21
CA ALA A 46 -6.47 6.01 17.59
C ALA A 46 -6.27 7.23 18.50
N MET A 47 -5.26 8.07 18.25
CA MET A 47 -5.01 9.29 19.04
C MET A 47 -6.24 10.21 19.14
N LYS A 48 -6.99 10.43 18.06
CA LYS A 48 -8.22 11.24 18.11
C LYS A 48 -9.34 10.58 18.91
N GLU A 49 -9.41 9.25 18.88
CA GLU A 49 -10.41 8.48 19.59
C GLU A 49 -10.08 8.43 21.09
N GLU A 50 -8.79 8.40 21.48
CA GLU A 50 -8.34 8.49 22.88
C GLU A 50 -8.49 9.91 23.44
N GLU A 51 -8.34 10.96 22.61
CA GLU A 51 -8.61 12.35 23.02
C GLU A 51 -10.13 12.61 23.22
N THR A 52 -11.00 11.81 22.60
CA THR A 52 -12.46 11.89 22.76
C THR A 52 -13.01 10.90 23.80
N THR A 53 -12.22 9.88 24.17
CA THR A 53 -12.69 8.73 24.96
C THR A 53 -11.75 8.46 26.14
N ASP A 54 -11.71 9.38 27.10
CA ASP A 54 -11.50 8.97 28.49
C ASP A 54 -12.75 8.15 28.88
N GLY A 55 -12.68 6.84 28.65
CA GLY A 55 -13.69 5.87 29.10
C GLY A 55 -14.44 5.12 28.00
N LYS A 56 -13.78 4.16 27.32
CA LYS A 56 -14.31 2.79 27.15
C LYS A 56 -13.26 1.88 26.52
N THR A 57 -12.82 0.93 27.34
CA THR A 57 -12.02 -0.24 27.01
C THR A 57 -12.67 -1.13 25.94
N GLU A 58 -11.82 -1.67 25.06
CA GLU A 58 -11.95 -2.88 24.22
C GLU A 58 -12.75 -2.84 22.91
N SER A 59 -12.00 -2.99 21.80
CA SER A 59 -12.33 -4.01 20.79
C SER A 59 -11.08 -4.47 20.06
N VAL A 60 -10.57 -5.63 20.48
CA VAL A 60 -9.68 -6.48 19.69
C VAL A 60 -10.45 -6.92 18.44
N ALA A 61 -9.91 -6.58 17.27
CA ALA A 61 -10.25 -7.23 16.01
C ALA A 61 -8.95 -7.54 15.27
N GLU A 62 -8.37 -8.68 15.64
CA GLU A 62 -7.51 -9.47 14.76
C GLU A 62 -8.36 -9.93 13.55
N PRO A 63 -7.86 -9.74 12.33
CA PRO A 63 -7.99 -10.81 11.35
C PRO A 63 -6.60 -11.28 10.95
N ALA A 64 -6.33 -12.54 11.31
CA ALA A 64 -5.26 -13.33 10.74
C ALA A 64 -5.46 -13.50 9.22
N SER A 65 -4.31 -13.54 8.53
CA SER A 65 -4.08 -14.19 7.24
C SER A 65 -4.59 -13.49 5.97
N GLU A 66 -3.64 -12.98 5.17
CA GLU A 66 -3.32 -13.53 3.84
C GLU A 66 -2.24 -12.66 3.18
N GLY A 67 -1.09 -13.29 2.86
CA GLY A 67 0.01 -12.61 2.19
C GLY A 67 1.40 -13.20 2.40
N SER A 68 1.49 -14.51 2.65
CA SER A 68 2.72 -15.26 2.36
C SER A 68 2.93 -15.25 0.85
N VAL A 69 3.63 -14.22 0.34
CA VAL A 69 4.22 -14.26 -0.98
C VAL A 69 5.60 -14.88 -0.80
N THR A 70 5.60 -16.21 -0.91
CA THR A 70 6.60 -17.02 -1.60
C THR A 70 8.06 -16.61 -1.36
N GLN A 71 8.69 -17.38 -0.48
CA GLN A 71 10.10 -17.73 -0.59
C GLN A 71 10.39 -18.28 -2.00
N THR A 72 10.73 -17.41 -2.96
CA THR A 72 11.50 -17.79 -4.16
C THR A 72 12.96 -17.48 -3.88
N THR A 73 13.56 -18.26 -2.98
CA THR A 73 14.99 -18.59 -3.01
C THR A 73 15.21 -19.93 -2.29
N ALA A 74 14.37 -20.92 -2.60
CA ALA A 74 14.82 -22.29 -2.55
C ALA A 74 15.66 -22.53 -3.82
N ASP A 75 16.75 -23.28 -3.67
CA ASP A 75 17.58 -23.83 -4.75
C ASP A 75 18.81 -23.02 -5.19
N ALA A 76 19.74 -22.81 -4.26
CA ALA A 76 21.16 -22.60 -4.58
C ALA A 76 22.09 -23.54 -3.77
N SER A 77 21.58 -24.66 -3.23
CA SER A 77 22.36 -25.50 -2.29
C SER A 77 22.17 -27.03 -2.40
N ARG A 78 21.69 -27.60 -3.52
CA ARG A 78 21.62 -29.08 -3.61
C ARG A 78 21.89 -29.68 -4.99
N ALA A 79 22.94 -29.23 -5.65
CA ALA A 79 23.50 -29.87 -6.84
C ALA A 79 25.03 -30.00 -6.72
N ALA A 80 25.50 -30.75 -5.73
CA ALA A 80 26.84 -31.37 -5.71
C ALA A 80 26.90 -32.32 -4.51
N ASP A 81 26.01 -33.31 -4.52
CA ASP A 81 26.11 -34.49 -3.67
C ASP A 81 27.46 -35.16 -4.00
N THR A 82 28.40 -34.96 -3.10
CA THR A 82 29.68 -35.65 -3.05
C THR A 82 29.44 -37.03 -2.48
N LYS A 83 30.10 -38.04 -3.06
CA LYS A 83 30.30 -39.41 -2.54
C LYS A 83 29.23 -40.45 -2.90
N SER A 84 29.47 -41.11 -4.02
CA SER A 84 29.42 -42.58 -4.14
C SER A 84 30.64 -43.05 -4.92
#